data_AF-A0A835F9V3-F1
#
_entry.id   AF-A0A835F9V3-F1
#
_cell.length_a   1.000
_cell.length_b   1.000
_cell.length_c   1.000
_cell.angle_alpha   90.00
_cell.angle_beta   90.00
_cell.angle_gamma   90.00
#
_symmetry.space_group_name_H-M   'P 1'
#
loop_
_entity.id
_entity.type
_entity.pdbx_description
1 polymer ?
#
loop_
_entity_poly.entity_id
_entity_poly.type
_entity_poly.pdbx_seq_one_letter_code
_entity_poly.pdbx_strand_id
1 'polypeptide(L)'
;MDSALQENVDQSEHNDPLAVGNDGVLPTDVLRDVLLHLPADELCRLRLVCRSWRSLTSDPIFAKAHSSRHPLIVGLHMQPGPIRRGNRGFDVHFVDPFSGDIVKQVRYPRGELGMSIN
;
A
#
# COMPACT_ATOMS: atom_id res chain seq x y z
N MET A 1 31.18 -35.89 -58.05
CA MET A 1 30.93 -35.82 -56.60
C MET A 1 32.15 -35.17 -56.00
N ASP A 2 32.25 -33.85 -56.10
CA ASP A 2 33.29 -33.06 -55.41
C ASP A 2 32.66 -31.70 -55.11
N SER A 3 32.00 -31.63 -53.97
CA SER A 3 31.55 -30.37 -53.38
C SER A 3 32.30 -30.19 -52.07
N ALA A 4 33.27 -29.30 -52.07
CA ALA A 4 33.78 -28.67 -50.87
C ALA A 4 34.26 -27.25 -51.25
N LEU A 5 33.29 -26.35 -51.47
CA LEU A 5 33.54 -24.92 -51.32
C LEU A 5 33.22 -24.53 -49.88
N GLN A 6 34.25 -23.99 -49.26
CA GLN A 6 34.33 -23.22 -48.04
C GLN A 6 33.30 -22.08 -47.97
N GLU A 7 32.59 -21.90 -46.85
CA GLU A 7 32.29 -20.60 -46.20
C GLU A 7 31.66 -20.86 -44.82
N ASN A 8 32.45 -20.85 -43.75
CA ASN A 8 32.57 -19.78 -42.75
C ASN A 8 31.29 -19.44 -41.95
N VAL A 9 31.39 -19.74 -40.66
CA VAL A 9 31.03 -18.88 -39.51
C VAL A 9 29.61 -18.28 -39.54
N ASP A 10 28.62 -19.10 -39.18
CA ASP A 10 27.36 -18.56 -38.65
C ASP A 10 27.48 -18.40 -37.12
N GLN A 11 27.46 -17.15 -36.70
CA GLN A 11 27.56 -16.68 -35.33
C GLN A 11 26.22 -16.80 -34.61
N SER A 12 26.12 -17.75 -33.68
CA SER A 12 25.34 -17.67 -32.42
C SER A 12 25.45 -19.06 -31.78
N GLU A 13 26.01 -19.26 -30.60
CA GLU A 13 25.49 -18.72 -29.36
C GLU A 13 26.65 -18.33 -28.43
N HIS A 14 26.74 -17.03 -28.19
CA HIS A 14 27.46 -16.46 -27.06
C HIS A 14 26.73 -16.89 -25.77
N ASN A 15 27.08 -18.07 -25.26
CA ASN A 15 26.71 -18.50 -23.92
C ASN A 15 27.56 -17.73 -22.91
N ASP A 16 27.14 -16.50 -22.62
CA ASP A 16 27.58 -15.77 -21.44
C ASP A 16 26.89 -16.40 -20.21
N PRO A 17 27.63 -17.06 -19.29
CA PRO A 17 27.05 -17.73 -18.12
C PRO A 17 26.48 -16.75 -17.07
N LEU A 18 26.50 -15.45 -17.36
CA LEU A 18 26.13 -14.37 -16.45
C LEU A 18 24.86 -13.64 -16.88
N ALA A 19 24.22 -14.05 -17.98
CA ALA A 19 22.84 -13.67 -18.24
C ALA A 19 21.94 -14.43 -17.25
N VAL A 20 21.97 -14.01 -15.97
CA VAL A 20 20.77 -14.07 -15.14
C VAL A 20 19.76 -13.28 -15.94
N GLY A 21 18.95 -14.01 -16.73
CA GLY A 21 17.75 -13.48 -17.31
C GLY A 21 16.94 -12.98 -16.12
N ASN A 22 17.04 -11.69 -15.83
CA ASN A 22 16.04 -11.04 -15.04
C ASN A 22 14.86 -10.95 -15.98
N ASP A 23 13.99 -11.94 -15.93
CA ASP A 23 12.74 -12.07 -16.67
C ASP A 23 11.77 -10.90 -16.40
N GLY A 24 12.25 -9.83 -15.74
CA GLY A 24 11.52 -8.62 -15.40
C GLY A 24 10.48 -8.87 -14.32
N VAL A 25 10.37 -10.11 -13.84
CA VAL A 25 9.40 -10.54 -12.84
C VAL A 25 9.97 -10.25 -11.46
N LEU A 26 9.50 -9.16 -10.86
CA LEU A 26 9.80 -8.84 -9.48
C LEU A 26 9.19 -9.93 -8.56
N PRO A 27 9.93 -10.48 -7.59
CA PRO A 27 9.37 -11.41 -6.62
C PRO A 27 8.20 -10.77 -5.86
N THR A 28 7.16 -11.57 -5.57
CA THR A 28 5.92 -11.10 -4.93
C THR A 28 6.17 -10.40 -3.60
N ASP A 29 7.19 -10.80 -2.84
CA ASP A 29 7.52 -10.19 -1.54
C ASP A 29 8.09 -8.78 -1.71
N VAL A 30 8.96 -8.57 -2.70
CA VAL A 30 9.49 -7.25 -3.04
C VAL A 30 8.36 -6.36 -3.57
N LEU A 31 7.45 -6.92 -4.38
CA LEU A 31 6.28 -6.19 -4.86
C LEU A 31 5.41 -5.76 -3.67
N ARG A 32 5.15 -6.64 -2.70
CA ARG A 32 4.43 -6.31 -1.47
C ARG A 32 5.09 -5.15 -0.73
N ASP A 33 6.41 -5.17 -0.57
CA ASP A 33 7.14 -4.10 0.10
C ASP A 33 7.02 -2.76 -0.63
N VAL A 34 7.12 -2.74 -1.95
CA VAL A 34 6.92 -1.52 -2.75
C VAL A 34 5.50 -0.99 -2.55
N LEU A 35 4.50 -1.86 -2.60
CA LEU A 35 3.10 -1.46 -2.42
C LEU A 35 2.79 -0.96 -1.00
N LEU A 36 3.48 -1.46 0.02
CA LEU A 36 3.34 -0.94 1.39
C LEU A 36 3.85 0.49 1.56
N HIS A 37 4.66 1.01 0.65
CA HIS A 37 5.12 2.40 0.68
C HIS A 37 4.13 3.37 0.04
N LEU A 38 3.17 2.87 -0.76
CA LEU A 38 2.20 3.70 -1.44
C LEU A 38 1.04 4.09 -0.50
N PRO A 39 0.48 5.30 -0.61
CA PRO A 39 -0.73 5.68 0.11
C PRO A 39 -1.95 4.91 -0.41
N ALA A 40 -3.02 4.90 0.39
CA ALA A 40 -4.20 4.10 0.09
C ALA A 40 -4.95 4.50 -1.19
N ASP A 41 -4.98 5.78 -1.54
CA ASP A 41 -5.63 6.24 -2.79
C ASP A 41 -4.96 5.64 -4.04
N GLU A 42 -3.62 5.59 -4.05
CA GLU A 42 -2.88 4.98 -5.16
C GLU A 42 -3.12 3.48 -5.24
N LEU A 43 -3.14 2.78 -4.11
CA LEU A 43 -3.42 1.35 -4.07
C LEU A 43 -4.84 1.01 -4.54
N CYS A 44 -5.83 1.84 -4.24
CA CYS A 44 -7.18 1.70 -4.78
C CYS A 44 -7.19 1.73 -6.31
N ARG A 45 -6.38 2.60 -6.93
CA ARG A 45 -6.25 2.66 -8.41
C ARG A 45 -5.53 1.43 -8.96
N LEU A 46 -4.50 0.94 -8.26
CA LEU A 46 -3.74 -0.25 -8.66
C LEU A 46 -4.57 -1.54 -8.65
N ARG A 47 -5.60 -1.64 -7.81
CA ARG A 47 -6.59 -2.74 -7.82
C ARG A 47 -7.37 -2.84 -9.13
N LEU A 48 -7.36 -1.81 -9.96
CA LEU A 48 -8.03 -1.78 -11.25
C LEU A 48 -7.13 -2.30 -12.39
N VAL A 49 -5.81 -2.39 -12.18
CA VAL A 49 -4.84 -2.79 -13.21
C VAL A 49 -5.01 -4.25 -13.60
N CYS A 50 -4.95 -5.17 -12.64
CA CYS A 50 -5.20 -6.59 -12.89
C CYS A 50 -5.67 -7.36 -11.65
N ARG A 51 -6.09 -8.62 -11.85
CA ARG A 51 -6.58 -9.50 -10.78
C ARG A 51 -5.50 -9.81 -9.74
N SER A 52 -4.25 -9.97 -10.15
CA SER A 52 -3.12 -10.28 -9.25
C SER A 52 -2.88 -9.14 -8.26
N TRP A 53 -2.88 -7.89 -8.73
CA TRP A 53 -2.72 -6.71 -7.86
C TRP A 53 -3.91 -6.55 -6.91
N ARG A 54 -5.13 -6.81 -7.40
CA ARG A 54 -6.32 -6.83 -6.54
C ARG A 54 -6.23 -7.89 -5.46
N SER A 55 -5.81 -9.11 -5.81
CA SER A 55 -5.67 -10.20 -4.85
C SER A 55 -4.61 -9.90 -3.80
N LEU A 56 -3.47 -9.35 -4.20
CA LEU A 56 -2.36 -9.01 -3.30
C LEU A 56 -2.73 -7.90 -2.32
N THR A 57 -3.37 -6.85 -2.81
CA THR A 57 -3.79 -5.70 -1.96
C THR A 57 -5.03 -5.98 -1.12
N SER A 58 -5.80 -7.03 -1.43
CA SER A 58 -6.95 -7.46 -0.63
C SER A 58 -6.59 -8.55 0.39
N ASP A 59 -5.31 -8.98 0.43
CA ASP A 59 -4.81 -9.90 1.43
C ASP A 59 -4.90 -9.25 2.83
N PRO A 60 -5.53 -9.88 3.83
CA PRO A 60 -5.62 -9.32 5.17
C PRO A 60 -4.25 -9.08 5.82
N ILE A 61 -3.22 -9.85 5.46
CA ILE A 61 -1.85 -9.64 5.96
C ILE A 61 -1.30 -8.32 5.41
N PHE A 62 -1.51 -8.07 4.11
CA PHE A 62 -1.13 -6.81 3.47
C PHE A 62 -1.90 -5.63 4.06
N ALA A 63 -3.23 -5.75 4.19
CA ALA A 63 -4.07 -4.69 4.76
C ALA A 63 -3.58 -4.30 6.16
N LYS A 64 -3.38 -5.27 7.05
CA LYS A 64 -2.87 -5.02 8.41
C LYS A 64 -1.49 -4.35 8.43
N ALA A 65 -0.58 -4.80 7.58
CA ALA A 65 0.75 -4.18 7.45
C ALA A 65 0.64 -2.75 6.93
N HIS A 66 -0.26 -2.50 5.99
CA HIS A 66 -0.51 -1.17 5.44
C HIS A 66 -1.13 -0.21 6.46
N SER A 67 -2.18 -0.62 7.18
CA SER A 67 -2.84 0.23 8.20
C SER A 67 -1.89 0.66 9.31
N SER A 68 -0.90 -0.18 9.63
CA SER A 68 0.11 0.15 10.63
C SER A 68 1.02 1.30 10.20
N ARG A 69 1.22 1.48 8.88
CA ARG A 69 2.07 2.52 8.28
C ARG A 69 1.26 3.75 7.87
N HIS A 70 -0.01 3.57 7.49
CA HIS A 70 -0.86 4.63 6.93
C HIS A 70 -2.25 4.69 7.58
N PRO A 71 -2.36 5.02 8.87
CA PRO A 71 -3.65 5.18 9.52
C PRO A 71 -4.37 6.42 8.99
N LEU A 72 -5.58 6.26 8.43
CA LEU A 72 -6.41 7.39 8.03
C LEU A 72 -7.36 7.80 9.14
N ILE A 73 -7.51 9.10 9.37
CA ILE A 73 -8.58 9.64 10.23
C ILE A 73 -9.83 9.77 9.36
N VAL A 74 -10.87 9.00 9.66
CA VAL A 74 -12.07 8.93 8.82
C VAL A 74 -13.30 9.53 9.50
N GLY A 75 -13.26 9.79 10.81
CA GLY A 75 -14.40 10.43 11.50
C GLY A 75 -14.04 11.19 12.76
N LEU A 76 -14.63 12.38 12.90
CA LEU A 76 -14.77 13.10 14.16
C LEU A 76 -16.19 12.86 14.66
N HIS A 77 -16.34 12.01 15.68
CA HIS A 77 -17.63 11.85 16.34
C HIS A 77 -17.76 12.91 17.43
N MET A 78 -18.70 13.84 17.27
CA MET A 78 -19.01 14.80 18.33
C MET A 78 -19.78 14.08 19.43
N GLN A 79 -19.28 14.13 20.67
CA GLN A 79 -19.97 13.51 21.78
C GLN A 79 -21.31 14.22 22.07
N PRO A 80 -22.42 13.48 22.25
CA PRO A 80 -23.67 14.05 22.72
C PRO A 80 -23.50 14.57 24.15
N GLY A 81 -23.74 15.86 24.36
CA GLY A 81 -23.64 16.48 25.68
C GLY A 81 -24.43 17.79 25.75
N PRO A 82 -24.80 18.25 26.96
CA PRO A 82 -25.56 19.48 27.12
C PRO A 82 -24.82 20.64 26.46
N ILE A 83 -25.55 21.47 25.70
CA ILE A 83 -25.02 22.67 25.04
C ILE A 83 -24.76 23.74 26.12
N ARG A 84 -23.78 23.48 26.98
CA ARG A 84 -23.12 24.50 27.80
C ARG A 84 -22.03 25.04 26.88
N ARG A 85 -22.09 26.34 26.52
CA ARG A 85 -21.09 27.00 25.64
C ARG A 85 -19.68 26.54 26.04
N GLY A 86 -19.07 25.68 25.21
CA GLY A 86 -17.66 25.30 25.35
C GLY A 86 -17.31 23.90 25.86
N ASN A 87 -18.23 23.00 26.21
CA ASN A 87 -17.85 21.67 26.76
C ASN A 87 -18.08 20.46 25.83
N ARG A 88 -17.86 20.61 24.52
CA ARG A 88 -18.05 19.52 23.54
C ARG A 88 -16.73 18.77 23.33
N GLY A 89 -16.67 17.52 23.77
CA GLY A 89 -15.59 16.58 23.44
C GLY A 89 -15.80 15.95 22.06
N PHE A 90 -14.75 15.38 21.49
CA PHE A 90 -14.81 14.64 20.24
C PHE A 90 -14.00 13.35 20.33
N ASP A 91 -14.49 12.31 19.65
CA ASP A 91 -13.77 11.06 19.45
C ASP A 91 -13.22 11.05 18.01
N VAL A 92 -11.93 10.75 17.86
CA VAL A 92 -11.26 10.59 16.57
C VAL A 92 -11.16 9.11 16.26
N HIS A 93 -11.73 8.70 15.13
CA HIS A 93 -11.64 7.32 14.63
C HIS A 93 -10.60 7.23 13.52
N PHE A 94 -9.63 6.35 13.72
CA PHE A 94 -8.66 5.94 12.72
C PHE A 94 -9.15 4.64 12.11
N VAL A 95 -9.25 4.61 10.79
CA VAL A 95 -9.82 3.49 10.02
C VAL A 95 -8.80 3.04 8.99
N ASP A 96 -8.75 1.73 8.78
CA ASP A 96 -8.01 1.15 7.67
C ASP A 96 -8.78 1.34 6.35
N PRO A 97 -8.20 2.01 5.35
CA PRO A 97 -8.88 2.24 4.07
C PRO A 97 -9.11 0.98 3.23
N PHE A 98 -8.44 -0.14 3.52
CA PHE A 98 -8.54 -1.38 2.73
C PHE A 98 -9.71 -2.26 3.17
N SER A 99 -9.88 -2.41 4.48
CA SER A 99 -10.92 -3.22 5.14
C SER A 99 -12.13 -2.38 5.56
N GLY A 100 -11.93 -1.09 5.87
CA GLY A 100 -12.92 -0.26 6.53
C GLY A 100 -12.99 -0.49 8.05
N ASP A 101 -12.07 -1.28 8.62
CA ASP A 101 -12.05 -1.57 10.04
C ASP A 101 -11.52 -0.39 10.86
N ILE A 102 -12.14 -0.11 12.02
CA ILE A 102 -11.66 0.90 12.96
C ILE A 102 -10.44 0.35 13.69
N VAL A 103 -9.27 0.93 13.41
CA VAL A 103 -7.98 0.50 13.98
C VAL A 103 -7.73 1.13 15.34
N LYS A 104 -8.20 2.38 15.54
CA LYS A 104 -7.98 3.11 16.78
C LYS A 104 -9.07 4.16 17.01
N GLN A 105 -9.45 4.34 18.26
CA GLN A 105 -10.29 5.44 18.71
C GLN A 105 -9.52 6.22 19.77
N VAL A 106 -9.41 7.54 19.59
CA VAL A 106 -8.86 8.43 20.62
C VAL A 106 -9.95 9.39 21.07
N ARG A 107 -10.24 9.35 22.37
CA ARG A 107 -11.21 10.22 23.02
C ARG A 107 -10.51 11.47 23.51
N TYR A 108 -11.00 12.64 23.11
CA TYR A 108 -10.47 13.92 23.55
C TYR A 108 -11.52 14.67 24.41
N PRO A 109 -11.39 14.64 25.75
CA PRO A 109 -12.17 15.51 26.61
C PRO A 109 -11.64 16.95 26.49
N ARG A 110 -12.53 17.95 26.35
CA ARG A 110 -12.13 19.37 26.33
C ARG A 110 -11.79 19.84 27.76
N GLY A 111 -10.61 19.46 28.22
CA GLY A 111 -10.00 19.88 29.49
C GLY A 111 -8.46 19.88 29.49
N GLU A 112 -7.81 19.17 28.56
CA GLU A 112 -6.32 19.03 28.54
C GLU A 112 -5.64 19.68 27.34
N LEU A 113 -6.38 19.99 26.26
CA LEU A 113 -5.85 20.77 25.15
C LEU A 113 -6.17 22.24 25.42
N GLY A 114 -5.18 22.96 25.94
CA GLY A 114 -5.13 24.42 26.06
C GLY A 114 -5.15 25.13 24.71
N MET A 115 -6.10 24.78 23.84
CA MET A 115 -6.45 25.55 22.65
C MET A 115 -7.31 26.73 23.11
N SER A 116 -6.67 27.68 23.78
CA SER A 116 -7.15 29.06 23.85
C SER A 116 -6.91 29.67 22.48
N ILE A 117 -7.92 29.64 21.63
CA ILE A 117 -7.96 30.49 20.44
C ILE A 117 -8.24 31.90 20.98
N ASN A 118 -7.16 32.66 21.20
CA ASN A 118 -7.21 34.11 21.38
C ASN A 118 -7.70 34.79 20.11
#